data_AF-A0A165RPR7-F1
#
_entry.id   AF-A0A165RPR7-F1
#
_cell.length_a   1.000
_cell.length_b   1.000
_cell.length_c   1.000
_cell.angle_alpha   90.00
_cell.angle_beta   90.00
_cell.angle_gamma   90.00
#
_symmetry.space_group_name_H-M   'P 1'
#
loop_
_entity.id
_entity.type
_entity.pdbx_description
1 polymer ?
#
loop_
_entity_poly.entity_id
_entity_poly.type
_entity_poly.pdbx_seq_one_letter_code
_entity_poly.pdbx_strand_id
1 'polypeptide(L)'
;MSFSVRCSSSLRQATRQVARRRGLHSTSARLAVTNLQMPAMSPTMTEGGIANWKVKEGDSFSAGDVLLEIETDKATIDVEAQDDGVLGKILASDGTKNIPVGKVIALLAEEGDDISNLDVPKEGSSAPPPEPSKPAAPQPSAAEAKSPGPSGPAPSKPHKDIEHSRPLFPSVLRLLQENDVPDLSKIMGTGVRGMLTKGDVLAFLGKASSPTGTYKEAVKKPDPIGKKPEVKDEPLDGPALRRLIVSNMLQASVKARTSAAPKVAYDFDSIISDYLPSTPSIVEVPIPPPAKPRDTSVDYLDGLI
;
A
#
# COMPACT_ATOMS: atom_id res chain seq x y z
N MET A 1 -16.43 0.45 97.27
CA MET A 1 -17.10 -0.41 96.29
C MET A 1 -16.37 -0.27 94.97
N SER A 2 -15.70 -1.34 94.55
CA SER A 2 -14.99 -1.49 93.28
C SER A 2 -15.94 -1.45 92.08
N PHE A 3 -15.44 -1.05 90.92
CA PHE A 3 -15.75 -1.48 89.52
C PHE A 3 -15.30 -0.30 88.64
N SER A 4 -14.21 -0.35 87.87
CA SER A 4 -13.86 -1.23 86.75
C SER A 4 -13.69 -0.36 85.51
N VAL A 5 -12.42 -0.15 85.15
CA VAL A 5 -11.84 -0.08 83.80
C VAL A 5 -12.82 0.11 82.63
N ARG A 6 -12.67 1.22 81.90
CA ARG A 6 -12.72 1.22 80.43
C ARG A 6 -11.62 2.09 79.84
N CYS A 7 -10.67 1.39 79.26
CA CYS A 7 -9.67 1.86 78.32
C CYS A 7 -10.35 2.39 77.05
N SER A 8 -9.98 3.58 76.57
CA SER A 8 -10.18 3.97 75.17
C SER A 8 -8.89 4.60 74.65
N SER A 9 -8.10 3.76 74.01
CA SER A 9 -6.91 4.11 73.23
C SER A 9 -7.30 4.98 72.03
N SER A 10 -7.04 6.28 72.12
CA SER A 10 -7.16 7.20 70.99
C SER A 10 -5.93 7.03 70.10
N LEU A 11 -6.04 6.19 69.07
CA LEU A 11 -5.04 6.07 68.00
C LEU A 11 -5.00 7.37 67.20
N ARG A 12 -3.91 8.13 67.35
CA ARG A 12 -3.55 9.22 66.44
C ARG A 12 -3.16 8.61 65.08
N GLN A 13 -4.05 8.69 64.10
CA GLN A 13 -3.71 8.37 62.71
C GLN A 13 -2.86 9.50 62.13
N ALA A 14 -1.55 9.30 62.12
CA ALA A 14 -0.64 10.10 61.30
C ALA A 14 -0.77 9.66 59.84
N THR A 15 -1.47 10.45 59.03
CA THR A 15 -1.56 10.25 57.58
C THR A 15 -0.21 10.56 56.94
N ARG A 16 0.63 9.53 56.76
CA ARG A 16 1.80 9.60 55.87
C ARG A 16 1.32 9.74 54.43
N GLN A 17 1.27 10.96 53.91
CA GLN A 17 1.14 11.20 52.48
C GLN A 17 2.42 10.73 51.79
N VAL A 18 2.36 9.54 51.19
CA VAL A 18 3.41 9.05 50.29
C VAL A 18 3.25 9.82 48.99
N ALA A 19 4.09 10.83 48.80
CA ALA A 19 4.24 11.51 47.51
C ALA A 19 4.71 10.47 46.47
N ARG A 20 3.77 9.98 45.65
CA ARG A 20 4.09 9.16 44.48
C ARG A 20 4.84 10.02 43.49
N ARG A 21 6.17 9.94 43.50
CA ARG A 21 7.01 10.45 42.41
C ARG A 21 6.62 9.70 41.15
N ARG A 22 5.98 10.39 40.20
CA ARG A 22 5.79 9.88 38.84
C ARG A 22 7.18 9.89 38.19
N GLY A 23 7.86 8.74 38.22
CA GLY A 23 9.07 8.56 37.43
C GLY A 23 8.72 8.66 35.95
N LEU A 24 9.50 9.45 35.21
CA LEU A 24 9.52 9.37 33.75
C LEU A 24 9.99 7.96 33.41
N HIS A 25 9.10 7.16 32.83
CA HIS A 25 9.49 5.89 32.25
C HIS A 25 9.96 6.23 30.84
N SER A 26 11.24 5.98 30.54
CA SER A 26 11.68 5.91 29.15
C SER A 26 11.11 4.60 28.61
N THR A 27 10.25 4.69 27.60
CA THR A 27 9.93 3.52 26.79
C THR A 27 11.21 3.11 26.07
N SER A 28 11.52 1.80 26.05
CA SER A 28 12.59 1.28 25.20
C SER A 28 12.39 1.82 23.78
N ALA A 29 13.44 2.36 23.16
CA ALA A 29 13.39 2.72 21.76
C ALA A 29 12.93 1.48 20.99
N ARG A 30 11.93 1.64 20.12
CA ARG A 30 11.60 0.58 19.18
C ARG A 30 12.71 0.62 18.14
N LEU A 31 13.71 -0.24 18.34
CA LEU A 31 14.78 -0.42 17.38
C LEU A 31 14.15 -0.99 16.09
N ALA A 32 14.54 -0.39 14.96
CA ALA A 32 13.87 -0.57 13.70
C ALA A 32 14.52 -1.73 12.94
N VAL A 33 13.82 -2.86 12.91
CA VAL A 33 14.22 -4.00 12.08
C VAL A 33 13.92 -3.65 10.63
N THR A 34 14.96 -3.69 9.80
CA THR A 34 14.86 -3.39 8.37
C THR A 34 14.78 -4.68 7.57
N ASN A 35 13.80 -4.78 6.68
CA ASN A 35 13.66 -5.94 5.81
C ASN A 35 14.61 -5.81 4.61
N LEU A 36 15.59 -6.71 4.51
CA LEU A 36 16.40 -6.85 3.31
C LEU A 36 15.61 -7.64 2.27
N GLN A 37 15.24 -6.98 1.18
CA GLN A 37 14.52 -7.58 0.06
C GLN A 37 15.49 -7.95 -1.07
N MET A 38 15.11 -8.94 -1.88
CA MET A 38 15.86 -9.33 -3.07
C MET A 38 15.94 -8.15 -4.05
N PRO A 39 17.14 -7.60 -4.33
CA PRO A 39 17.29 -6.41 -5.18
C PRO A 39 17.08 -6.75 -6.66
N ALA A 40 16.59 -5.77 -7.41
CA ALA A 40 16.45 -5.86 -8.86
C ALA A 40 17.77 -5.51 -9.55
N MET A 41 18.59 -6.50 -9.91
CA MET A 41 19.89 -6.26 -10.55
C MET A 41 19.78 -5.99 -12.07
N SER A 42 18.59 -6.08 -12.65
CA SER A 42 18.32 -5.74 -14.06
C SER A 42 16.87 -5.31 -14.25
N PRO A 43 16.57 -4.37 -15.17
CA PRO A 43 15.22 -3.87 -15.43
C PRO A 43 14.23 -4.93 -15.93
N THR A 44 14.71 -6.09 -16.40
CA THR A 44 13.87 -7.19 -16.87
C THR A 44 13.90 -8.42 -15.95
N MET A 45 14.51 -8.34 -14.77
CA MET A 45 14.63 -9.48 -13.87
C MET A 45 13.39 -9.63 -12.99
N THR A 46 12.79 -10.83 -13.01
CA THR A 46 11.65 -11.19 -12.15
C THR A 46 12.06 -12.05 -10.96
N GLU A 47 13.11 -12.86 -11.12
CA GLU A 47 13.59 -13.82 -10.12
C GLU A 47 15.13 -13.87 -10.11
N GLY A 48 15.73 -14.14 -8.96
CA GLY A 48 17.17 -14.33 -8.76
C GLY A 48 17.47 -15.42 -7.72
N GLY A 49 18.70 -15.94 -7.70
CA GLY A 49 19.14 -16.94 -6.71
C GLY A 49 20.23 -16.39 -5.79
N ILE A 50 20.31 -16.89 -4.57
CA ILE A 50 21.42 -16.58 -3.66
C ILE A 50 22.50 -17.64 -3.87
N ALA A 51 23.68 -17.21 -4.33
CA ALA A 51 24.83 -18.10 -4.50
C ALA A 51 25.47 -18.41 -3.14
N ASN A 52 25.89 -17.37 -2.41
CA ASN A 52 26.60 -17.50 -1.14
C ASN A 52 26.50 -16.24 -0.28
N TRP A 53 26.20 -16.42 1.01
CA TRP A 53 26.27 -15.38 2.03
C TRP A 53 27.72 -15.18 2.49
N LYS A 54 28.18 -13.91 2.49
CA LYS A 54 29.51 -13.55 3.01
C LYS A 54 29.47 -13.20 4.49
N VAL A 55 28.30 -12.79 4.98
CA VAL A 55 28.03 -12.36 6.36
C VAL A 55 27.08 -13.36 7.02
N LYS A 56 27.31 -13.71 8.30
CA LYS A 56 26.47 -14.65 9.05
C LYS A 56 25.51 -13.93 9.99
N GLU A 57 24.51 -14.66 10.47
CA GLU A 57 23.56 -14.15 11.48
C GLU A 57 24.32 -13.68 12.73
N GLY A 58 24.11 -12.43 13.11
CA GLY A 58 24.73 -11.74 14.24
C GLY A 58 26.02 -10.99 13.90
N ASP A 59 26.52 -11.06 12.67
CA ASP A 59 27.72 -10.31 12.27
C ASP A 59 27.36 -8.84 11.96
N SER A 60 28.19 -7.92 12.45
CA SER A 60 28.12 -6.50 12.11
C SER A 60 28.80 -6.22 10.77
N PHE A 61 28.21 -5.37 9.95
CA PHE A 61 28.74 -4.92 8.66
C PHE A 61 28.59 -3.41 8.51
N SER A 62 29.42 -2.81 7.66
CA SER A 62 29.36 -1.39 7.30
C SER A 62 28.83 -1.19 5.88
N ALA A 63 28.37 0.02 5.57
CA ALA A 63 27.96 0.41 4.23
C ALA A 63 29.13 0.19 3.23
N GLY A 64 28.84 -0.51 2.14
CA GLY A 64 29.81 -0.93 1.14
C GLY A 64 30.42 -2.32 1.36
N ASP A 65 30.15 -2.99 2.48
CA ASP A 65 30.55 -4.40 2.65
C ASP A 65 29.66 -5.32 1.80
N VAL A 66 30.26 -6.35 1.20
CA VAL A 66 29.51 -7.36 0.42
C VAL A 66 28.77 -8.30 1.37
N LEU A 67 27.44 -8.28 1.33
CA LEU A 67 26.58 -9.12 2.18
C LEU A 67 26.43 -10.53 1.62
N LEU A 68 26.14 -10.63 0.32
CA LEU A 68 25.85 -11.88 -0.37
C LEU A 68 26.10 -11.76 -1.87
N GLU A 69 26.33 -12.89 -2.51
CA GLU A 69 26.48 -13.03 -3.96
C GLU A 69 25.17 -13.58 -4.56
N ILE A 70 24.59 -12.87 -5.54
CA ILE A 70 23.37 -13.29 -6.24
C ILE A 70 23.74 -13.93 -7.57
N GLU A 71 23.24 -15.13 -7.82
CA GLU A 71 23.25 -15.80 -9.13
C GLU A 71 21.99 -15.39 -9.92
N THR A 72 22.18 -14.72 -11.05
CA THR A 72 21.11 -14.38 -12.01
C THR A 72 21.34 -15.11 -13.34
N ASP A 73 20.35 -15.11 -14.24
CA ASP A 73 20.47 -15.69 -15.60
C ASP A 73 21.62 -15.09 -16.44
N LYS A 74 22.09 -13.89 -16.10
CA LYS A 74 23.10 -13.17 -16.88
C LYS A 74 24.45 -13.03 -16.19
N ALA A 75 24.50 -13.00 -14.87
CA ALA A 75 25.73 -12.84 -14.12
C ALA A 75 25.56 -13.24 -12.65
N THR A 76 26.66 -13.60 -12.01
CA THR A 76 26.76 -13.52 -10.55
C THR A 76 27.17 -12.09 -10.19
N ILE A 77 26.44 -11.45 -9.28
CA ILE A 77 26.72 -10.07 -8.86
C ILE A 77 26.68 -10.00 -7.34
N ASP A 78 27.66 -9.32 -6.77
CA ASP A 78 27.77 -9.05 -5.35
C ASP A 78 26.80 -7.94 -4.91
N VAL A 79 26.09 -8.17 -3.82
CA VAL A 79 25.21 -7.17 -3.20
C VAL A 79 25.91 -6.57 -1.99
N GLU A 80 26.13 -5.26 -2.08
CA GLU A 80 26.74 -4.47 -1.03
C GLU A 80 25.68 -3.95 -0.04
N ALA A 81 26.09 -3.74 1.21
CA ALA A 81 25.29 -3.10 2.23
C ALA A 81 25.06 -1.62 1.89
N GLN A 82 23.80 -1.18 1.91
CA GLN A 82 23.46 0.24 1.72
C GLN A 82 23.75 1.09 2.98
N ASP A 83 23.55 0.50 4.16
CA ASP A 83 23.62 1.15 5.46
C ASP A 83 24.42 0.26 6.42
N ASP A 84 24.91 0.85 7.53
CA ASP A 84 25.57 0.11 8.60
C ASP A 84 24.56 -0.69 9.44
N GLY A 85 24.92 -1.88 9.91
CA GLY A 85 24.04 -2.67 10.75
C GLY A 85 24.57 -4.05 11.15
N VAL A 86 23.68 -4.85 11.73
CA VAL A 86 23.94 -6.24 12.12
C VAL A 86 23.00 -7.15 11.33
N LEU A 87 23.54 -8.25 10.78
CA LEU A 87 22.72 -9.23 10.09
C LEU A 87 21.86 -9.94 11.12
N GLY A 88 20.54 -9.70 11.12
CA GLY A 88 19.65 -10.24 12.12
C GLY A 88 19.38 -11.73 11.90
N LYS A 89 18.57 -12.04 10.89
CA LYS A 89 18.17 -13.41 10.58
C LYS A 89 18.05 -13.64 9.07
N ILE A 90 18.61 -14.74 8.60
CA ILE A 90 18.55 -15.15 7.20
C ILE A 90 17.28 -15.99 6.98
N LEU A 91 16.43 -15.57 6.05
CA LEU A 91 15.20 -16.30 5.70
C LEU A 91 15.39 -17.20 4.48
N ALA A 92 16.31 -16.84 3.59
CA ALA A 92 16.69 -17.59 2.41
C ALA A 92 18.15 -18.05 2.53
N SER A 93 18.35 -19.35 2.74
CA SER A 93 19.68 -19.94 2.91
C SER A 93 20.52 -19.90 1.64
N ASP A 94 21.81 -20.17 1.78
CA ASP A 94 22.74 -20.34 0.66
C ASP A 94 22.22 -21.31 -0.40
N GLY A 95 22.48 -21.00 -1.68
CA GLY A 95 22.13 -21.85 -2.82
C GLY A 95 20.64 -21.88 -3.18
N THR A 96 19.81 -21.05 -2.55
CA THR A 96 18.38 -20.97 -2.89
C THR A 96 18.18 -20.29 -4.24
N LYS A 97 17.53 -20.98 -5.18
CA LYS A 97 17.25 -20.49 -6.54
C LYS A 97 15.79 -20.05 -6.68
N ASN A 98 15.51 -19.15 -7.63
CA ASN A 98 14.17 -18.68 -7.99
C ASN A 98 13.44 -17.90 -6.88
N ILE A 99 14.11 -16.93 -6.27
CA ILE A 99 13.50 -15.98 -5.35
C ILE A 99 12.97 -14.77 -6.15
N PRO A 100 11.68 -14.41 -6.05
CA PRO A 100 11.15 -13.25 -6.75
C PRO A 100 11.75 -11.95 -6.21
N VAL A 101 11.98 -11.01 -7.12
CA VAL A 101 12.45 -9.65 -6.79
C VAL A 101 11.47 -9.00 -5.80
N GLY A 102 12.00 -8.35 -4.76
CA GLY A 102 11.20 -7.72 -3.69
C GLY A 102 10.79 -8.66 -2.54
N LYS A 103 11.05 -9.97 -2.64
CA LYS A 103 10.84 -10.89 -1.50
C LYS A 103 11.87 -10.61 -0.39
N VAL A 104 11.43 -10.65 0.87
CA VAL A 104 12.33 -10.53 2.03
C VAL A 104 13.24 -11.75 2.11
N ILE A 105 14.55 -11.51 2.09
CA ILE A 105 15.61 -12.52 2.14
C ILE A 105 16.31 -12.57 3.49
N ALA A 106 16.41 -11.44 4.19
CA ALA A 106 16.93 -11.36 5.55
C ALA A 106 16.31 -10.18 6.32
N LEU A 107 16.44 -10.22 7.63
CA LEU A 107 16.12 -9.12 8.53
C LEU A 107 17.44 -8.51 9.00
N LEU A 108 17.59 -7.19 8.85
CA LEU A 108 18.71 -6.41 9.34
C LEU A 108 18.30 -5.72 10.65
N ALA A 109 19.21 -5.72 11.60
CA ALA A 109 19.07 -5.06 12.88
C ALA A 109 20.05 -3.89 12.96
N GLU A 110 19.71 -2.85 13.74
CA GLU A 110 20.63 -1.77 14.06
C GLU A 110 21.50 -2.15 15.29
N GLU A 111 22.61 -1.43 15.51
CA GLU A 111 23.49 -1.66 16.65
C GLU A 111 22.72 -1.57 17.99
N GLY A 112 22.62 -2.69 18.70
CA GLY A 112 21.94 -2.79 20.00
C GLY A 112 20.55 -3.45 19.97
N ASP A 113 20.10 -3.99 18.84
CA ASP A 113 18.84 -4.71 18.74
C ASP A 113 18.97 -6.21 19.13
N ASP A 114 18.00 -6.72 19.89
CA ASP A 114 17.99 -8.10 20.35
C ASP A 114 17.51 -9.04 19.23
N ILE A 115 18.50 -9.57 18.49
CA ILE A 115 18.39 -10.54 17.39
C ILE A 115 17.52 -11.77 17.75
N SER A 116 17.37 -12.05 19.05
CA SER A 116 16.65 -13.20 19.59
C SER A 116 15.12 -13.06 19.60
N ASN A 117 14.58 -11.85 19.41
CA ASN A 117 13.13 -11.59 19.54
C ASN A 117 12.45 -11.10 18.25
N LEU A 118 13.08 -11.35 17.10
CA LEU A 118 12.52 -11.00 15.79
C LEU A 118 11.45 -12.03 15.39
N ASP A 119 10.20 -11.68 15.65
CA ASP A 119 9.04 -12.36 15.11
C ASP A 119 9.01 -12.11 13.60
N VAL A 120 9.41 -13.13 12.85
CA VAL A 120 9.33 -13.19 11.39
C VAL A 120 7.90 -12.83 10.97
N PRO A 121 7.68 -11.76 10.20
CA PRO A 121 6.40 -11.55 9.55
C PRO A 121 6.15 -12.75 8.64
N LYS A 122 5.20 -13.60 9.08
CA LYS A 122 4.78 -14.81 8.39
C LYS A 122 3.93 -14.39 7.20
N GLU A 123 4.55 -13.81 6.19
CA GLU A 123 3.92 -13.67 4.88
C GLU A 123 3.86 -15.05 4.22
N GLY A 124 2.64 -15.60 4.22
CA GLY A 124 2.14 -16.50 3.18
C GLY A 124 3.06 -17.66 2.81
N SER A 125 3.10 -18.68 3.67
CA SER A 125 3.38 -20.04 3.20
C SER A 125 2.35 -20.39 2.14
N SER A 126 2.74 -20.20 0.88
CA SER A 126 2.16 -20.92 -0.25
C SER A 126 2.03 -22.38 0.16
N ALA A 127 0.82 -22.90 0.08
CA ALA A 127 0.53 -24.29 0.33
C ALA A 127 1.47 -25.17 -0.53
N PRO A 128 2.07 -26.23 0.02
CA PRO A 128 2.82 -27.18 -0.78
C PRO A 128 1.89 -27.82 -1.83
N PRO A 129 2.35 -28.02 -3.08
CA PRO A 129 1.58 -28.71 -4.11
C PRO A 129 1.22 -30.13 -3.67
N PRO A 130 -0.03 -30.60 -3.86
CA PRO A 130 -0.35 -32.00 -3.59
C PRO A 130 0.24 -32.88 -4.70
N GLU A 131 1.24 -33.69 -4.36
CA GLU A 131 1.70 -34.79 -5.22
C GLU A 131 0.74 -36.01 -5.16
N PRO A 132 0.70 -36.82 -6.22
CA PRO A 132 -0.44 -37.69 -6.55
C PRO A 132 -0.32 -39.10 -5.96
N SER A 133 -1.28 -39.49 -5.12
CA SER A 133 -1.44 -40.89 -4.69
C SER A 133 -2.38 -41.66 -5.63
N LYS A 134 -1.81 -42.61 -6.38
CA LYS A 134 -2.48 -43.68 -7.17
C LYS A 134 -2.97 -44.82 -6.24
N PRO A 135 -3.77 -45.81 -6.69
CA PRO A 135 -5.06 -46.14 -6.08
C PRO A 135 -5.10 -47.55 -5.45
N ALA A 136 -5.91 -47.74 -4.42
CA ALA A 136 -6.36 -49.07 -4.00
C ALA A 136 -7.89 -49.09 -3.94
N ALA A 137 -8.46 -50.03 -4.70
CA ALA A 137 -9.90 -50.29 -4.83
C ALA A 137 -10.34 -51.41 -3.84
N PRO A 138 -11.60 -51.90 -3.87
CA PRO A 138 -12.65 -51.46 -2.95
C PRO A 138 -13.29 -52.62 -2.16
N GLN A 139 -14.03 -52.35 -1.09
CA GLN A 139 -15.18 -53.19 -0.72
C GLN A 139 -16.29 -52.40 0.00
N PRO A 140 -17.56 -52.81 -0.15
CA PRO A 140 -18.74 -51.96 0.03
C PRO A 140 -19.49 -52.24 1.34
N SER A 141 -20.16 -51.22 1.88
CA SER A 141 -21.39 -51.43 2.64
C SER A 141 -22.27 -50.19 2.56
N ALA A 142 -23.50 -50.41 2.10
CA ALA A 142 -24.56 -49.45 1.93
C ALA A 142 -25.27 -49.17 3.25
N ALA A 143 -25.63 -47.91 3.51
CA ALA A 143 -26.87 -47.54 4.20
C ALA A 143 -27.17 -46.05 4.00
N GLU A 144 -28.46 -45.76 3.84
CA GLU A 144 -29.07 -44.56 3.27
C GLU A 144 -29.12 -43.31 4.18
N ALA A 145 -29.28 -42.17 3.49
CA ALA A 145 -30.12 -41.01 3.82
C ALA A 145 -29.83 -40.16 5.08
N LYS A 146 -29.42 -38.89 4.86
CA LYS A 146 -30.31 -37.71 4.88
C LYS A 146 -29.53 -36.41 4.61
N SER A 147 -30.07 -35.62 3.69
CA SER A 147 -29.72 -34.22 3.43
C SER A 147 -30.26 -33.30 4.54
N PRO A 148 -29.57 -32.20 4.86
CA PRO A 148 -30.27 -30.99 5.28
C PRO A 148 -29.80 -29.75 4.50
N GLY A 149 -30.73 -29.25 3.67
CA GLY A 149 -31.31 -27.89 3.67
C GLY A 149 -30.47 -26.61 3.89
N PRO A 150 -30.89 -25.49 3.27
CA PRO A 150 -30.16 -24.23 3.21
C PRO A 150 -30.15 -23.45 4.53
N SER A 151 -29.03 -22.76 4.78
CA SER A 151 -28.77 -21.92 5.96
C SER A 151 -29.80 -20.82 6.16
N GLY A 152 -30.57 -20.93 7.23
CA GLY A 152 -31.33 -19.83 7.83
C GLY A 152 -30.44 -18.89 8.66
N PRO A 153 -30.94 -17.69 8.99
CA PRO A 153 -30.20 -16.65 9.69
C PRO A 153 -29.84 -17.06 11.13
N ALA A 154 -28.61 -16.73 11.53
CA ALA A 154 -28.06 -17.02 12.85
C ALA A 154 -28.83 -16.30 13.99
N PRO A 155 -28.90 -16.92 15.19
CA PRO A 155 -29.79 -16.49 16.26
C PRO A 155 -29.38 -15.17 16.92
N SER A 156 -30.36 -14.27 17.06
CA SER A 156 -30.33 -13.07 17.89
C SER A 156 -30.26 -13.44 19.37
N LYS A 157 -29.23 -12.95 20.07
CA LYS A 157 -29.21 -12.94 21.54
C LYS A 157 -30.05 -11.76 22.04
N PRO A 158 -30.81 -11.91 23.14
CA PRO A 158 -31.75 -10.88 23.60
C PRO A 158 -31.04 -9.63 24.16
N HIS A 159 -31.73 -8.49 23.98
CA HIS A 159 -31.32 -7.12 24.28
C HIS A 159 -30.75 -6.93 25.70
N LYS A 160 -29.56 -6.33 25.79
CA LYS A 160 -29.22 -5.41 26.88
C LYS A 160 -29.39 -4.01 26.29
N ASP A 161 -30.38 -3.28 26.78
CA ASP A 161 -30.54 -1.86 26.47
C ASP A 161 -29.28 -1.13 26.93
N ILE A 162 -28.45 -0.72 25.98
CA ILE A 162 -27.35 0.19 26.26
C ILE A 162 -27.92 1.58 25.99
N GLU A 163 -28.48 2.21 27.02
CA GLU A 163 -28.62 3.66 27.00
C GLU A 163 -27.21 4.24 26.85
N HIS A 164 -26.91 4.76 25.66
CA HIS A 164 -25.60 5.32 25.35
C HIS A 164 -25.43 6.65 26.10
N SER A 165 -25.03 6.57 27.37
CA SER A 165 -24.73 7.69 28.28
C SER A 165 -23.52 8.55 27.84
N ARG A 166 -22.97 8.33 26.64
CA ARG A 166 -21.72 8.93 26.15
C ARG A 166 -21.89 9.50 24.75
N PRO A 167 -21.12 10.55 24.40
CA PRO A 167 -21.20 11.16 23.08
C PRO A 167 -20.89 10.14 21.98
N LEU A 168 -21.77 10.07 20.99
CA LEU A 168 -21.61 9.27 19.78
C LEU A 168 -20.51 9.86 18.88
N PHE A 169 -19.90 9.03 18.03
CA PHE A 169 -18.93 9.52 17.06
C PHE A 169 -19.57 10.47 16.03
N PRO A 170 -18.87 11.51 15.55
CA PRO A 170 -19.39 12.44 14.54
C PRO A 170 -19.93 11.75 13.27
N SER A 171 -19.26 10.68 12.81
CA SER A 171 -19.70 9.92 11.63
C SER A 171 -21.00 9.15 11.86
N VAL A 172 -21.19 8.63 13.09
CA VAL A 172 -22.42 7.91 13.48
C VAL A 172 -23.57 8.90 13.59
N LEU A 173 -23.37 10.05 14.24
CA LEU A 173 -24.34 11.13 14.33
C LEU A 173 -24.80 11.59 12.95
N ARG A 174 -23.85 11.82 12.04
CA ARG A 174 -24.16 12.25 10.67
C ARG A 174 -25.00 11.22 9.91
N LEU A 175 -24.67 9.92 10.02
CA LEU A 175 -25.45 8.88 9.36
C LEU A 175 -26.86 8.73 9.94
N LEU A 176 -27.02 8.90 11.26
CA LEU A 176 -28.33 8.87 11.91
C LEU A 176 -29.21 10.04 11.49
N GLN A 177 -28.63 11.24 11.34
CA GLN A 177 -29.30 12.44 10.83
C GLN A 177 -29.68 12.30 9.36
N GLU A 178 -28.79 11.78 8.52
CA GLU A 178 -29.02 11.66 7.08
C GLU A 178 -30.06 10.58 6.72
N ASN A 179 -30.28 9.60 7.58
CA ASN A 179 -31.18 8.47 7.32
C ASN A 179 -32.37 8.44 8.30
N ASP A 180 -32.60 9.53 9.05
CA ASP A 180 -33.69 9.72 10.00
C ASP A 180 -33.95 8.50 10.90
N VAL A 181 -32.91 8.01 11.58
CA VAL A 181 -33.02 6.89 12.52
C VAL A 181 -33.00 7.42 13.96
N PRO A 182 -34.18 7.61 14.59
CA PRO A 182 -34.28 8.17 15.96
C PRO A 182 -34.03 7.12 17.05
N ASP A 183 -34.24 5.83 16.76
CA ASP A 183 -34.25 4.77 17.77
C ASP A 183 -32.90 4.06 17.87
N LEU A 184 -32.04 4.52 18.77
CA LEU A 184 -30.71 3.94 19.02
C LEU A 184 -30.77 2.53 19.61
N SER A 185 -31.82 2.19 20.37
CA SER A 185 -31.93 0.92 21.08
C SER A 185 -32.07 -0.31 20.18
N LYS A 186 -32.39 -0.10 18.89
CA LYS A 186 -32.54 -1.17 17.89
C LYS A 186 -31.21 -1.58 17.27
N ILE A 187 -30.16 -0.79 17.44
CA ILE A 187 -28.86 -1.02 16.81
C ILE A 187 -27.87 -1.54 17.86
N MET A 188 -27.37 -2.76 17.63
CA MET A 188 -26.34 -3.35 18.50
C MET A 188 -24.99 -2.70 18.20
N GLY A 189 -24.40 -2.03 19.19
CA GLY A 189 -23.03 -1.50 19.10
C GLY A 189 -21.99 -2.60 19.24
N THR A 190 -21.19 -2.84 18.19
CA THR A 190 -20.10 -3.83 18.20
C THR A 190 -18.74 -3.24 18.57
N GLY A 191 -18.67 -1.93 18.79
CA GLY A 191 -17.44 -1.23 19.17
C GLY A 191 -17.00 -1.51 20.59
N VAL A 192 -15.79 -1.05 20.93
CA VAL A 192 -15.18 -1.21 22.25
C VAL A 192 -16.17 -0.78 23.34
N ARG A 193 -16.46 -1.70 24.28
CA ARG A 193 -17.44 -1.50 25.38
C ARG A 193 -18.89 -1.30 24.91
N GLY A 194 -19.30 -1.91 23.81
CA GLY A 194 -20.69 -1.85 23.31
C GLY A 194 -21.03 -0.50 22.66
N MET A 195 -20.02 0.19 22.13
CA MET A 195 -20.16 1.48 21.49
C MET A 195 -20.68 1.32 20.05
N LEU A 196 -21.55 2.23 19.63
CA LEU A 196 -22.09 2.23 18.27
C LEU A 196 -21.03 2.68 17.26
N THR A 197 -20.72 1.84 16.28
CA THR A 197 -19.75 2.13 15.21
C THR A 197 -20.43 2.50 13.89
N LYS A 198 -19.66 3.08 12.96
CA LYS A 198 -20.14 3.38 11.60
C LYS A 198 -20.66 2.11 10.90
N GLY A 199 -19.99 0.98 11.10
CA GLY A 199 -20.37 -0.29 10.49
C GLY A 199 -21.70 -0.82 11.01
N ASP A 200 -21.99 -0.65 12.30
CA ASP A 200 -23.27 -1.06 12.91
C ASP A 200 -24.45 -0.30 12.28
N VAL A 201 -24.32 1.02 12.12
CA VAL A 201 -25.35 1.85 11.50
C VAL A 201 -25.53 1.50 10.01
N LEU A 202 -24.45 1.28 9.28
CA LEU A 202 -24.53 0.91 7.86
C LEU A 202 -25.10 -0.50 7.66
N ALA A 203 -24.80 -1.44 8.55
CA ALA A 203 -25.36 -2.78 8.54
C ALA A 203 -26.86 -2.74 8.86
N PHE A 204 -27.28 -1.91 9.82
CA PHE A 204 -28.70 -1.67 10.11
C PHE A 204 -29.45 -1.07 8.89
N LEU A 205 -28.80 -0.17 8.15
CA LEU A 205 -29.34 0.41 6.92
C LEU A 205 -29.25 -0.53 5.70
N GLY A 206 -28.72 -1.75 5.84
CA GLY A 206 -28.53 -2.71 4.74
C GLY A 206 -27.48 -2.29 3.71
N LYS A 207 -26.70 -1.24 3.99
CA LYS A 207 -25.63 -0.72 3.12
C LYS A 207 -24.32 -1.50 3.30
N ALA A 208 -24.22 -2.30 4.37
CA ALA A 208 -23.08 -3.17 4.65
C ALA A 208 -23.56 -4.58 5.06
N SER A 209 -22.77 -5.61 4.72
CA SER A 209 -23.10 -7.00 5.07
C SER A 209 -22.72 -7.36 6.51
N SER A 210 -21.77 -6.66 7.13
CA SER A 210 -21.36 -6.90 8.53
C SER A 210 -20.81 -5.62 9.17
N PRO A 211 -20.95 -5.46 10.51
CA PRO A 211 -20.52 -4.26 11.23
C PRO A 211 -18.99 -4.11 11.36
N THR A 212 -18.26 -5.23 11.42
CA THR A 212 -16.80 -5.27 11.54
C THR A 212 -16.05 -5.23 10.21
N GLY A 213 -16.78 -5.08 9.10
CA GLY A 213 -16.25 -4.76 7.77
C GLY A 213 -14.92 -5.41 7.43
N THR A 214 -14.89 -6.70 7.09
CA THR A 214 -13.81 -7.20 6.23
C THR A 214 -14.06 -6.62 4.84
N TYR A 215 -13.25 -5.68 4.39
CA TYR A 215 -13.21 -5.31 2.98
C TYR A 215 -12.79 -6.58 2.20
N LYS A 216 -13.76 -7.34 1.74
CA LYS A 216 -13.63 -8.14 0.53
C LYS A 216 -14.25 -7.29 -0.55
N GLU A 217 -13.39 -6.81 -1.45
CA GLU A 217 -13.83 -6.28 -2.72
C GLU A 217 -14.81 -7.29 -3.31
N ALA A 218 -16.09 -6.89 -3.39
CA ALA A 218 -17.08 -7.65 -4.12
C ALA A 218 -16.68 -7.53 -5.58
N VAL A 219 -15.81 -8.45 -6.04
CA VAL A 219 -15.67 -8.75 -7.45
C VAL A 219 -17.07 -9.09 -7.91
N LYS A 220 -17.67 -8.12 -8.57
CA LYS A 220 -18.97 -8.22 -9.21
C LYS A 220 -18.89 -9.47 -10.08
N LYS A 221 -19.50 -10.57 -9.63
CA LYS A 221 -19.65 -11.77 -10.44
C LYS A 221 -20.32 -11.28 -11.73
N PRO A 222 -19.69 -11.38 -12.90
CA PRO A 222 -20.39 -11.08 -14.13
C PRO A 222 -21.54 -12.07 -14.24
N ASP A 223 -22.73 -11.56 -14.51
CA ASP A 223 -23.90 -12.35 -14.91
C ASP A 223 -23.50 -13.33 -16.04
N PRO A 224 -24.17 -14.49 -16.17
CA PRO A 224 -23.81 -15.52 -17.13
C PRO A 224 -24.18 -15.06 -18.55
N ILE A 225 -23.36 -14.20 -19.13
CA ILE A 225 -23.40 -13.87 -20.54
C ILE A 225 -22.57 -14.93 -21.27
N GLY A 226 -23.30 -15.80 -21.97
CA GLY A 226 -22.87 -16.41 -23.22
C GLY A 226 -21.56 -17.18 -23.17
N LYS A 227 -21.67 -18.50 -23.09
CA LYS A 227 -20.69 -19.51 -23.53
C LYS A 227 -19.71 -18.93 -24.55
N LYS A 228 -18.55 -18.45 -24.08
CA LYS A 228 -17.41 -18.12 -24.93
C LYS A 228 -17.01 -19.43 -25.60
N PRO A 229 -17.03 -19.55 -26.94
CA PRO A 229 -16.60 -20.78 -27.57
C PRO A 229 -15.14 -21.01 -27.18
N GLU A 230 -14.88 -22.19 -26.62
CA GLU A 230 -13.55 -22.79 -26.52
C GLU A 230 -12.88 -22.67 -27.88
N VAL A 231 -11.95 -21.72 -28.01
CA VAL A 231 -11.02 -21.71 -29.11
C VAL A 231 -9.99 -22.76 -28.74
N LYS A 232 -10.12 -23.92 -29.37
CA LYS A 232 -9.08 -24.95 -29.37
C LYS A 232 -7.80 -24.30 -29.85
N ASP A 233 -6.72 -24.46 -29.10
CA ASP A 233 -5.36 -24.10 -29.54
C ASP A 233 -4.94 -25.04 -30.68
N GLU A 234 -5.56 -24.89 -31.85
CA GLU A 234 -4.97 -25.37 -33.09
C GLU A 234 -3.84 -24.41 -33.47
N PRO A 235 -2.67 -24.91 -33.90
CA PRO A 235 -1.60 -24.04 -34.37
C PRO A 235 -2.15 -23.19 -35.53
N LEU A 236 -2.19 -21.88 -35.32
CA LEU A 236 -2.69 -20.93 -36.31
C LEU A 236 -1.84 -21.05 -37.58
N ASP A 237 -2.47 -21.52 -38.66
CA ASP A 237 -1.87 -21.59 -39.98
C ASP A 237 -1.39 -20.20 -40.44
N GLY A 238 -0.31 -20.13 -41.22
CA GLY A 238 0.31 -18.87 -41.64
C GLY A 238 -0.66 -17.84 -42.24
N PRO A 239 -1.63 -18.24 -43.09
CA PRO A 239 -2.69 -17.35 -43.58
C PRO A 239 -3.66 -16.86 -42.49
N ALA A 240 -3.94 -17.66 -41.45
CA ALA A 240 -4.79 -17.26 -40.33
C ALA A 240 -4.11 -16.18 -39.48
N LEU A 241 -2.81 -16.33 -39.21
CA LEU A 241 -1.99 -15.31 -38.55
C LEU A 241 -1.99 -13.99 -39.33
N ARG A 242 -1.78 -14.05 -40.66
CA ARG A 242 -1.81 -12.84 -41.50
C ARG A 242 -3.16 -12.13 -41.45
N ARG A 243 -4.28 -12.86 -41.46
CA ARG A 243 -5.63 -12.27 -41.35
C ARG A 243 -5.85 -11.59 -40.00
N LEU A 244 -5.41 -12.22 -38.91
CA LEU A 244 -5.51 -11.66 -37.55
C LEU A 244 -4.69 -10.37 -37.42
N ILE A 245 -3.47 -10.37 -37.96
CA ILE A 245 -2.61 -9.17 -37.97
C ILE A 245 -3.28 -8.03 -38.75
N VAL A 246 -3.83 -8.31 -39.93
CA VAL A 246 -4.52 -7.30 -40.75
C VAL A 246 -5.77 -6.78 -40.04
N SER A 247 -6.57 -7.63 -39.39
CA SER A 247 -7.75 -7.18 -38.65
C SER A 247 -7.38 -6.29 -37.46
N ASN A 248 -6.32 -6.64 -36.73
CA ASN A 248 -5.85 -5.83 -35.59
C ASN A 248 -5.25 -4.49 -36.05
N MET A 249 -4.49 -4.49 -37.15
CA MET A 249 -3.98 -3.25 -37.76
C MET A 249 -5.13 -2.35 -38.22
N LEU A 250 -6.17 -2.91 -38.83
CA LEU A 250 -7.34 -2.14 -39.27
C LEU A 250 -8.04 -1.52 -38.05
N GLN A 251 -8.32 -2.29 -37.00
CA GLN A 251 -8.93 -1.78 -35.77
C GLN A 251 -8.09 -0.68 -35.10
N ALA A 252 -6.77 -0.87 -35.03
CA ALA A 252 -5.85 0.14 -34.50
C ALA A 252 -5.85 1.41 -35.35
N SER A 253 -5.86 1.29 -36.68
CA SER A 253 -5.89 2.44 -37.59
C SER A 253 -7.18 3.24 -37.49
N VAL A 254 -8.34 2.56 -37.36
CA VAL A 254 -9.63 3.21 -37.16
C VAL A 254 -9.67 3.94 -35.83
N LYS A 255 -9.17 3.31 -34.76
CA LYS A 255 -9.06 3.93 -33.43
C LYS A 255 -8.11 5.14 -33.42
N ALA A 256 -7.01 5.09 -34.15
CA ALA A 256 -6.07 6.20 -34.27
C ALA A 256 -6.68 7.38 -35.05
N ARG A 257 -7.47 7.11 -36.09
CA ARG A 257 -8.17 8.16 -36.86
C ARG A 257 -9.26 8.85 -36.05
N THR A 258 -9.96 8.13 -35.18
CA THR A 258 -10.99 8.72 -34.32
C THR A 258 -10.41 9.49 -33.12
N SER A 259 -9.14 9.30 -32.80
CA SER A 259 -8.46 9.92 -31.65
C SER A 259 -7.33 10.88 -32.03
N ALA A 260 -7.29 11.35 -33.28
CA ALA A 260 -6.20 12.17 -33.79
C ALA A 260 -6.04 13.48 -32.98
N ALA A 261 -5.09 13.47 -32.05
CA ALA A 261 -4.57 14.67 -31.41
C ALA A 261 -3.88 15.56 -32.46
N PRO A 262 -3.98 16.90 -32.35
CA PRO A 262 -3.30 17.79 -33.27
C PRO A 262 -1.79 17.53 -33.20
N LYS A 263 -1.20 17.16 -34.34
CA LYS A 263 0.26 17.09 -34.45
C LYS A 263 0.78 18.51 -34.34
N VAL A 264 1.32 18.85 -33.18
CA VAL A 264 2.06 20.11 -33.01
C VAL A 264 3.31 19.98 -33.87
N ALA A 265 3.42 20.84 -34.89
CA ALA A 265 4.63 20.95 -35.68
C ALA A 265 5.68 21.61 -34.80
N TYR A 266 6.59 20.82 -34.25
CA TYR A 266 7.76 21.36 -33.56
C TYR A 266 8.70 21.92 -34.64
N ASP A 267 8.92 23.23 -34.61
CA ASP A 267 9.92 23.88 -35.45
C ASP A 267 11.30 23.74 -34.79
N PHE A 268 12.38 23.67 -35.57
CA PHE A 268 13.72 23.41 -35.05
C PHE A 268 14.14 24.46 -33.99
N ASP A 269 13.67 25.70 -34.17
CA ASP A 269 13.89 26.80 -33.23
C ASP A 269 13.22 26.56 -31.86
N SER A 270 12.07 25.88 -31.82
CA SER A 270 11.38 25.53 -30.57
C SER A 270 12.12 24.47 -29.75
N ILE A 271 12.95 23.66 -30.42
CA ILE A 271 13.80 22.66 -29.75
C ILE A 271 15.04 23.34 -29.19
N ILE A 272 15.59 24.32 -29.90
CA ILE A 272 16.81 25.03 -29.50
C ILE A 272 16.53 26.09 -28.43
N SER A 273 15.34 26.68 -28.41
CA SER A 273 14.96 27.71 -27.42
C SER A 273 15.12 27.25 -25.97
N ASP A 274 14.96 25.96 -25.69
CA ASP A 274 15.14 25.39 -24.34
C ASP A 274 16.61 25.30 -23.91
N TYR A 275 17.54 25.34 -24.86
CA TYR A 275 18.99 25.20 -24.62
C TYR A 275 19.77 26.51 -24.80
N LEU A 276 19.15 27.55 -25.35
CA LEU A 276 19.74 28.88 -25.40
C LEU A 276 19.62 29.56 -24.02
N PRO A 277 20.67 30.23 -23.53
CA PRO A 277 20.57 31.01 -22.31
C PRO A 277 19.50 32.07 -22.50
N SER A 278 18.56 32.19 -21.55
CA SER A 278 17.52 33.23 -21.56
C SER A 278 18.20 34.58 -21.78
N THR A 279 18.01 35.15 -22.96
CA THR A 279 18.58 36.44 -23.29
C THR A 279 17.97 37.44 -22.31
N PRO A 280 18.77 38.15 -21.49
CA PRO A 280 18.22 39.19 -20.65
C PRO A 280 17.57 40.20 -21.59
N SER A 281 16.31 40.53 -21.32
CA SER A 281 15.54 41.54 -22.03
C SER A 281 16.46 42.72 -22.33
N ILE A 282 16.77 42.92 -23.61
CA ILE A 282 17.46 44.11 -24.06
C ILE A 282 16.66 45.28 -23.50
N VAL A 283 17.29 46.02 -22.59
CA VAL A 283 16.78 47.29 -22.12
C VAL A 283 16.66 48.15 -23.37
N GLU A 284 15.43 48.40 -23.77
CA GLU A 284 15.10 49.28 -24.89
C GLU A 284 15.65 50.66 -24.51
N VAL A 285 16.87 50.97 -24.97
CA VAL A 285 17.42 52.31 -24.85
C VAL A 285 16.47 53.20 -25.66
N PRO A 286 15.81 54.20 -25.05
CA PRO A 286 14.89 55.05 -25.77
C PRO A 286 15.68 55.75 -26.88
N ILE A 287 15.34 55.42 -28.12
CA ILE A 287 15.86 56.09 -29.30
C ILE A 287 15.50 57.57 -29.14
N PRO A 288 16.46 58.51 -29.16
CA PRO A 288 16.13 59.93 -29.09
C PRO A 288 15.26 60.29 -30.29
N PRO A 289 14.20 61.09 -30.10
CA PRO A 289 13.33 61.48 -31.21
C PRO A 289 14.15 62.17 -32.31
N PRO A 290 13.82 61.96 -33.59
CA PRO A 290 14.54 62.58 -34.70
C PRO A 290 14.54 64.10 -34.54
N ALA A 291 15.70 64.72 -34.72
CA ALA A 291 15.84 66.16 -34.70
C ALA A 291 14.90 66.80 -35.74
N LYS A 292 14.14 67.82 -35.32
CA LYS A 292 13.26 68.58 -36.22
C LYS A 292 14.07 69.09 -37.43
N PRO A 293 13.54 69.02 -38.66
CA PRO A 293 14.22 69.59 -39.81
C PRO A 293 14.45 71.08 -39.56
N ARG A 294 15.69 71.54 -39.77
CA ARG A 294 16.00 72.97 -39.79
C ARG A 294 15.33 73.54 -41.03
N ASP A 295 14.46 74.52 -40.85
CA ASP A 295 13.88 75.29 -41.96
C ASP A 295 15.01 76.03 -42.69
N THR A 296 15.52 75.42 -43.75
CA THR A 296 16.41 76.08 -44.71
C THR A 296 15.61 76.43 -45.95
N SER A 297 14.64 77.32 -45.79
CA SER A 297 14.18 78.21 -46.85
C SER A 297 14.35 79.63 -46.32
N VAL A 298 15.60 80.08 -46.27
CA VAL A 298 15.89 81.51 -46.23
C VAL A 298 15.96 81.93 -47.70
N ASP A 299 15.02 82.78 -48.04
CA ASP A 299 14.63 83.24 -49.36
C ASP A 299 15.81 83.81 -50.15
N TYR A 300 16.21 83.11 -51.23
CA TYR A 300 17.29 83.55 -52.12
C TYR A 300 16.80 84.32 -53.36
N LEU A 301 15.50 84.63 -53.46
CA LEU A 301 14.91 85.30 -54.62
C LEU A 301 13.97 86.48 -54.28
N ASP A 302 14.04 87.04 -53.07
CA ASP A 302 13.22 88.21 -52.69
C ASP A 302 14.03 89.53 -52.68
N GLY A 303 14.97 89.68 -53.63
CA GLY A 303 15.91 90.80 -53.63
C GLY A 303 16.66 91.13 -54.92
N LEU A 304 16.20 90.72 -56.11
CA LEU A 304 16.74 91.22 -57.38
C LEU A 304 15.72 91.11 -58.54
N ILE A 305 15.05 92.24 -58.81
CA ILE A 305 14.38 92.66 -60.07
C ILE A 305 13.02 92.03 -60.39
#